data_AF-L5NL70-F1
#
_entry.id   AF-L5NL70-F1
#
_cell.length_a   1.000
_cell.length_b   1.000
_cell.length_c   1.000
_cell.angle_alpha   90.00
_cell.angle_beta   90.00
_cell.angle_gamma   90.00
#
_symmetry.space_group_name_H-M   'P 1'
#
loop_
_entity.id
_entity.type
_entity.pdbx_description
1 polymer ?
#
loop_
_entity_poly.entity_id
_entity_poly.type
_entity_poly.pdbx_seq_one_letter_code
_entity_poly.pdbx_strand_id
1 'polypeptide(L)'
;MFDTLALVFGSGLVAAVLWCPILLSSRIRSLFHGLPPVRSTVASYLLVAIALSVPFEIGTGIVFTTTSTEGAALSNALLAMAFVLTIAYMGVLPLTSVIGFPRVGIDWDPTNYGLGTWLLLVTAALWYAAVFVIPLAFFAFLLALPTG
;
A
#
# COMPACT_ATOMS: atom_id res chain seq x y z
N MET A 1 -0.90 -21.15 11.34
CA MET A 1 0.21 -20.65 10.48
C MET A 1 -0.25 -20.50 9.02
N PHE A 2 -0.97 -21.50 8.46
CA PHE A 2 -1.59 -21.35 7.14
C PHE A 2 -2.60 -20.20 7.06
N ASP A 3 -3.40 -19.96 8.11
CA ASP A 3 -4.42 -18.89 8.11
C ASP A 3 -3.82 -17.48 8.02
N THR A 4 -2.70 -17.25 8.72
CA THR A 4 -1.98 -15.97 8.69
C THR A 4 -1.31 -15.72 7.35
N LEU A 5 -0.73 -16.76 6.75
CA LEU A 5 -0.15 -16.66 5.41
C LEU A 5 -1.25 -16.43 4.37
N ALA A 6 -2.39 -17.13 4.47
CA ALA A 6 -3.51 -16.91 3.55
C ALA A 6 -4.05 -15.48 3.63
N LEU A 7 -4.09 -14.88 4.83
CA LEU A 7 -4.48 -13.49 5.00
C LEU A 7 -3.51 -12.55 4.28
N VAL A 8 -2.20 -12.64 4.58
CA VAL A 8 -1.15 -11.76 4.01
C VAL A 8 -1.02 -11.90 2.51
N PHE A 9 -0.92 -13.14 2.02
CA PHE A 9 -0.76 -13.40 0.59
C PHE A 9 -2.07 -13.14 -0.16
N GLY A 10 -3.22 -13.43 0.44
CA GLY A 10 -4.52 -13.24 -0.18
C GLY A 10 -4.86 -11.76 -0.36
N SER A 11 -4.78 -10.96 0.72
CA SER A 11 -4.99 -9.51 0.67
C SER A 11 -3.98 -8.84 -0.29
N GLY A 12 -2.70 -9.21 -0.22
CA GLY A 12 -1.63 -8.69 -1.06
C GLY A 12 -1.85 -9.02 -2.53
N LEU A 13 -2.35 -10.21 -2.85
CA LEU A 13 -2.68 -10.60 -4.22
C LEU A 13 -3.91 -9.85 -4.74
N VAL A 14 -4.96 -9.70 -3.93
CA VAL A 14 -6.12 -8.88 -4.30
C VAL A 14 -5.69 -7.42 -4.53
N ALA A 15 -4.84 -6.89 -3.66
CA ALA A 15 -4.27 -5.57 -3.81
C ALA A 15 -3.45 -5.44 -5.10
N ALA A 16 -2.63 -6.43 -5.42
CA ALA A 16 -1.88 -6.48 -6.68
C ALA A 16 -2.81 -6.49 -7.91
N VAL A 17 -3.93 -7.20 -7.86
CA VAL A 17 -4.89 -7.18 -8.99
C VAL A 17 -5.51 -5.79 -9.14
N LEU A 18 -5.96 -5.17 -8.05
CA LEU A 18 -6.60 -3.85 -8.08
C LEU A 18 -5.61 -2.71 -8.38
N TRP A 19 -4.35 -2.89 -8.00
CA TRP A 19 -3.27 -1.94 -8.27
C TRP A 19 -2.68 -2.09 -9.68
N CYS A 20 -3.01 -3.16 -10.42
CA CYS A 20 -2.39 -3.43 -11.72
C CYS A 20 -2.47 -2.31 -12.77
N PRO A 21 -3.45 -1.38 -12.79
CA PRO A 21 -3.48 -0.31 -13.79
C PRO A 21 -2.23 0.58 -13.77
N ILE A 22 -1.49 0.67 -12.66
CA ILE A 22 -0.23 1.45 -12.63
C ILE A 22 0.82 0.90 -13.59
N LEU A 23 0.74 -0.41 -13.90
CA LEU A 23 1.65 -1.08 -14.82
C LEU A 23 1.44 -0.66 -16.27
N LEU A 24 0.41 0.14 -16.58
CA LEU A 24 0.27 0.78 -17.90
C LEU A 24 1.40 1.78 -18.16
N SER A 25 1.98 2.38 -17.11
CA SER A 25 3.12 3.28 -17.22
C SER A 25 4.43 2.52 -17.47
N SER A 26 5.13 2.87 -18.54
CA SER A 26 6.46 2.32 -18.85
C SER A 26 7.48 2.63 -17.76
N ARG A 27 7.39 3.81 -17.12
CA ARG A 27 8.29 4.21 -16.03
C ARG A 27 8.12 3.32 -14.80
N ILE A 28 6.88 3.05 -14.41
CA ILE A 28 6.58 2.15 -13.30
C ILE A 28 7.03 0.71 -13.61
N ARG A 29 6.83 0.23 -14.84
CA ARG A 29 7.36 -1.09 -15.23
C ARG A 29 8.89 -1.15 -15.15
N SER A 30 9.57 -0.07 -15.54
CA SER A 30 11.03 0.08 -15.43
C SER A 30 11.47 0.03 -13.96
N LEU A 31 10.78 0.77 -13.08
CA LEU A 31 11.00 0.73 -11.63
C LEU A 31 10.98 -0.70 -11.11
N PHE A 32 9.88 -1.44 -11.33
CA PHE A 32 9.77 -2.81 -10.83
C PHE A 32 10.77 -3.77 -11.48
N HIS A 33 11.11 -3.59 -12.76
CA HIS A 33 12.12 -4.41 -13.43
C HIS A 33 13.51 -4.23 -12.80
N GLY A 34 13.83 -3.02 -12.33
CA GLY A 34 15.11 -2.69 -11.70
C GLY A 34 15.24 -3.14 -10.24
N LEU A 35 14.14 -3.52 -9.57
CA LEU A 35 14.18 -3.90 -8.16
C LEU A 35 14.79 -5.30 -7.95
N PRO A 36 15.74 -5.45 -7.00
CA PRO A 36 16.15 -6.77 -6.53
C PRO A 36 15.01 -7.43 -5.72
N PRO A 37 15.02 -8.78 -5.56
CA PRO A 37 16.03 -9.72 -6.04
C PRO A 37 15.79 -10.23 -7.46
N VAL A 38 14.61 -9.97 -8.05
CA VAL A 38 14.19 -10.58 -9.30
C VAL A 38 14.20 -9.53 -10.40
N ARG A 39 15.00 -9.72 -11.47
CA ARG A 39 14.99 -8.86 -12.66
C ARG A 39 13.76 -9.12 -13.53
N SER A 40 12.57 -9.08 -12.93
CA SER A 40 11.29 -9.35 -13.56
C SER A 40 10.25 -8.38 -13.00
N THR A 41 9.64 -7.60 -13.89
CA THR A 41 8.61 -6.63 -13.53
C THR A 41 7.48 -7.27 -12.72
N VAL A 42 6.97 -8.43 -13.17
CA VAL A 42 5.82 -9.09 -12.54
C VAL A 42 6.16 -9.61 -11.15
N ALA A 43 7.31 -10.27 -11.00
CA ALA A 43 7.72 -10.83 -9.71
C ALA A 43 7.97 -9.72 -8.67
N SER A 44 8.73 -8.69 -9.05
CA SER A 44 9.00 -7.55 -8.17
C SER A 44 7.72 -6.77 -7.84
N TYR A 45 6.82 -6.62 -8.81
CA TYR A 45 5.50 -6.03 -8.58
C TYR A 45 4.69 -6.78 -7.53
N LEU A 46 4.57 -8.11 -7.68
CA LEU A 46 3.83 -8.95 -6.73
C LEU A 46 4.47 -8.92 -5.34
N LEU A 47 5.80 -9.01 -5.25
CA LEU A 47 6.52 -8.93 -3.98
C LEU A 47 6.29 -7.59 -3.29
N VAL A 48 6.35 -6.47 -4.03
CA VAL A 48 6.08 -5.14 -3.47
C VAL A 48 4.64 -5.01 -3.03
N ALA A 49 3.67 -5.45 -3.84
CA ALA A 49 2.26 -5.39 -3.47
C ALA A 49 1.98 -6.21 -2.19
N ILE A 50 2.51 -7.43 -2.09
CA ILE A 50 2.35 -8.23 -0.86
C ILE A 50 3.07 -7.58 0.32
N ALA A 51 4.29 -7.09 0.14
CA ALA A 51 5.03 -6.43 1.22
C ALA A 51 4.31 -5.16 1.73
N LEU A 52 3.65 -4.41 0.85
CA LEU A 52 2.88 -3.23 1.22
C LEU A 52 1.50 -3.56 1.80
N SER A 53 1.00 -4.80 1.78
CA SER A 53 -0.22 -5.15 2.53
C SER A 53 0.07 -5.34 4.02
N VAL A 54 1.29 -5.79 4.35
CA VAL A 54 1.68 -6.16 5.71
C VAL A 54 1.45 -5.03 6.74
N PRO A 55 1.83 -3.76 6.51
CA PRO A 55 1.57 -2.70 7.49
C PRO A 55 0.08 -2.45 7.76
N PHE A 56 -0.78 -2.57 6.75
CA PHE A 56 -2.23 -2.46 6.95
C PHE A 56 -2.77 -3.61 7.79
N GLU A 57 -2.35 -4.84 7.52
CA GLU A 57 -2.80 -6.00 8.29
C GLU A 57 -2.33 -5.97 9.74
N ILE A 58 -1.05 -5.63 9.97
CA ILE A 58 -0.50 -5.46 11.31
C ILE A 58 -1.25 -4.34 12.04
N GLY A 59 -1.43 -3.18 11.38
CA GLY A 59 -2.15 -2.04 11.96
C GLY A 59 -3.58 -2.39 12.34
N THR A 60 -4.31 -3.07 11.45
CA THR A 60 -5.66 -3.56 11.70
C THR A 60 -5.70 -4.54 12.87
N GLY A 61 -4.78 -5.52 12.90
CA GLY A 61 -4.68 -6.49 14.00
C GLY A 61 -4.40 -5.84 15.35
N ILE A 62 -3.52 -4.83 15.39
CA ILE A 62 -3.25 -4.05 16.60
C ILE A 62 -4.52 -3.34 17.06
N VAL A 63 -5.24 -2.66 16.16
CA VAL A 63 -6.47 -1.94 16.51
C VAL A 63 -7.51 -2.89 17.11
N PHE A 64 -7.76 -4.04 16.48
CA PHE A 64 -8.71 -5.05 16.99
C PHE A 64 -8.33 -5.64 18.35
N THR A 65 -7.04 -5.74 18.67
CA THR A 65 -6.57 -6.35 19.93
C THR A 65 -6.41 -5.36 21.08
N THR A 66 -6.39 -4.06 20.79
CA THR A 66 -6.07 -3.01 21.77
C THR A 66 -7.19 -1.99 21.99
N THR A 67 -8.19 -1.94 21.10
CA THR A 67 -9.26 -0.93 21.16
C THR A 67 -10.59 -1.57 21.59
N SER A 68 -11.32 -0.88 22.46
CA SER A 68 -12.67 -1.28 22.88
C SER A 68 -13.63 -1.34 21.70
N THR A 69 -14.53 -2.32 21.70
CA THR A 69 -15.65 -2.43 20.75
C THR A 69 -16.85 -1.57 21.14
N GLU A 70 -16.78 -0.85 22.27
CA GLU A 70 -17.86 0.02 22.73
C GLU A 70 -17.96 1.30 21.91
N GLY A 71 -19.17 1.56 21.39
CA GLY A 71 -19.46 2.77 20.60
C GLY A 71 -18.55 2.91 19.38
N ALA A 72 -18.15 4.15 19.07
CA ALA A 72 -17.35 4.45 17.88
C ALA A 72 -15.83 4.29 18.06
N ALA A 73 -15.36 3.77 19.20
CA ALA A 73 -13.93 3.71 19.51
C ALA A 73 -13.13 2.89 18.49
N LEU A 74 -13.62 1.68 18.17
CA LEU A 74 -13.00 0.80 17.19
C LEU A 74 -12.98 1.42 15.78
N SER A 75 -14.11 1.99 15.35
CA SER A 75 -14.21 2.68 14.05
C SER A 75 -13.22 3.83 13.92
N ASN A 76 -13.14 4.68 14.94
CA ASN A 76 -12.22 5.82 14.95
C ASN A 76 -10.75 5.37 14.92
N ALA A 77 -10.40 4.32 15.66
CA ALA A 77 -9.04 3.77 15.67
C ALA A 77 -8.65 3.17 14.30
N LEU A 78 -9.57 2.44 13.64
CA LEU A 78 -9.34 1.91 12.29
C LEU A 78 -9.10 3.01 11.26
N LEU A 79 -9.93 4.05 11.28
CA LEU A 79 -9.79 5.21 10.38
C LEU A 79 -8.50 5.98 10.63
N ALA A 80 -8.14 6.22 11.89
CA ALA A 80 -6.91 6.91 12.26
C ALA A 80 -5.66 6.13 11.79
N MET A 81 -5.64 4.81 12.03
CA MET A 81 -4.56 3.94 11.57
C MET A 81 -4.42 3.97 10.03
N ALA A 82 -5.53 3.82 9.31
CA ALA A 82 -5.54 3.85 7.85
C ALA A 82 -5.04 5.19 7.29
N PHE A 83 -5.41 6.31 7.93
CA PHE A 83 -4.95 7.64 7.57
C PHE A 83 -3.44 7.82 7.79
N VAL A 84 -2.92 7.39 8.93
CA VAL A 84 -1.48 7.45 9.24
C VAL A 84 -0.67 6.64 8.22
N LEU A 85 -1.09 5.41 7.90
CA LEU A 85 -0.42 4.59 6.89
C LEU A 85 -0.47 5.23 5.51
N THR A 86 -1.60 5.83 5.13
CA THR A 86 -1.74 6.54 3.85
C THR A 86 -0.73 7.69 3.76
N ILE A 87 -0.63 8.53 4.80
CA ILE A 87 0.37 9.61 4.84
C ILE A 87 1.79 9.04 4.75
N ALA A 88 2.08 7.98 5.50
CA ALA A 88 3.39 7.34 5.45
C ALA A 88 3.72 6.86 4.04
N TYR A 89 2.79 6.22 3.33
CA TYR A 89 3.01 5.71 1.98
C TYR A 89 3.23 6.84 0.98
N MET A 90 2.48 7.92 1.14
CA MET A 90 2.58 9.13 0.31
C MET A 90 3.91 9.87 0.44
N GLY A 91 4.56 9.76 1.60
CA GLY A 91 5.92 10.27 1.78
C GLY A 91 6.97 9.23 1.37
N VAL A 92 6.95 8.08 2.02
CA VAL A 92 8.02 7.08 1.97
C VAL A 92 8.16 6.47 0.59
N LEU A 93 7.07 6.09 -0.10
CA LEU A 93 7.19 5.41 -1.39
C LEU A 93 7.76 6.32 -2.48
N PRO A 94 7.26 7.58 -2.67
CA PRO A 94 7.88 8.51 -3.61
C PRO A 94 9.33 8.84 -3.24
N LEU A 95 9.62 9.10 -1.96
CA LEU A 95 10.98 9.41 -1.51
C LEU A 95 11.93 8.25 -1.77
N THR A 96 11.58 7.03 -1.39
CA THR A 96 12.41 5.85 -1.67
C THR A 96 12.63 5.68 -3.18
N SER A 97 11.59 5.93 -3.99
CA SER A 97 11.67 5.76 -5.44
C SER A 97 12.55 6.81 -6.14
N VAL A 98 12.50 8.06 -5.69
CA VAL A 98 13.21 9.19 -6.32
C VAL A 98 14.59 9.43 -5.71
N ILE A 99 14.75 9.18 -4.42
CA ILE A 99 15.95 9.52 -3.64
C ILE A 99 16.70 8.24 -3.24
N GLY A 100 15.99 7.23 -2.75
CA GLY A 100 16.59 5.99 -2.25
C GLY A 100 17.20 5.13 -3.37
N PHE A 101 16.38 4.72 -4.33
CA PHE A 101 16.78 3.81 -5.40
C PHE A 101 17.94 4.33 -6.28
N PRO A 102 17.97 5.61 -6.70
CA PRO A 102 19.10 6.10 -7.48
C PRO A 102 20.43 6.08 -6.71
N ARG A 103 20.40 6.28 -5.38
CA ARG A 103 21.61 6.21 -4.54
C ARG A 103 22.21 4.81 -4.43
N VAL A 104 21.42 3.76 -4.69
CA VAL A 104 21.87 2.37 -4.72
C VAL A 104 22.04 1.85 -6.15
N GLY A 105 22.08 2.74 -7.15
CA GLY A 105 22.35 2.42 -8.55
C GLY A 105 21.14 1.92 -9.35
N ILE A 106 19.91 2.06 -8.81
CA ILE A 106 18.67 1.72 -9.51
C ILE A 106 18.10 3.01 -10.10
N ASP A 107 18.52 3.34 -11.31
CA ASP A 107 17.97 4.45 -12.08
C ASP A 107 16.90 3.93 -13.04
N TRP A 108 15.66 4.38 -12.86
CA TRP A 108 14.49 3.82 -13.54
C TRP A 108 13.69 4.86 -14.33
N ASP A 109 13.90 6.15 -14.08
CA ASP A 109 13.16 7.24 -14.71
C ASP A 109 14.02 8.01 -15.72
N PRO A 110 13.75 7.90 -17.03
CA PRO A 110 14.49 8.63 -18.06
C PRO A 110 14.25 10.15 -18.03
N THR A 111 13.31 10.64 -17.22
CA THR A 111 12.99 12.08 -17.13
C THR A 111 13.66 12.80 -15.97
N ASN A 112 14.70 12.21 -15.39
CA ASN A 112 15.45 12.79 -14.28
C ASN A 112 14.57 13.18 -13.08
N TYR A 113 13.53 12.37 -12.78
CA TYR A 113 12.69 12.52 -11.60
C TYR A 113 11.95 13.87 -11.51
N GLY A 114 11.53 14.40 -12.66
CA GLY A 114 10.76 15.64 -12.75
C GLY A 114 9.37 15.55 -12.10
N LEU A 115 8.64 16.67 -12.10
CA LEU A 115 7.31 16.79 -11.46
C LEU A 115 6.32 15.68 -11.90
N GLY A 116 6.34 15.29 -13.18
CA GLY A 116 5.49 14.22 -13.68
C GLY A 116 5.75 12.86 -13.02
N THR A 117 6.99 12.58 -12.62
CA THR A 117 7.36 11.36 -11.90
C THR A 117 6.88 11.39 -10.47
N TRP A 118 7.00 12.54 -9.80
CA TRP A 118 6.42 12.74 -8.47
C TRP A 118 4.92 12.54 -8.46
N LEU A 119 4.20 13.18 -9.40
CA LEU A 119 2.74 13.02 -9.53
C LEU A 119 2.38 11.56 -9.77
N LEU A 120 3.08 10.87 -10.67
CA LEU A 120 2.86 9.45 -10.95
C LEU A 120 3.03 8.57 -9.70
N LEU A 121 4.10 8.78 -8.92
CA LEU A 121 4.37 8.01 -7.71
C LEU A 121 3.38 8.29 -6.59
N VAL A 122 3.04 9.56 -6.38
CA VAL A 122 2.02 10.02 -5.43
C VAL A 122 0.66 9.41 -5.81
N THR A 123 0.26 9.48 -7.08
CA THR A 123 -0.99 8.86 -7.55
C THR A 123 -0.96 7.34 -7.38
N ALA A 124 0.16 6.67 -7.70
CA ALA A 124 0.28 5.23 -7.51
C ALA A 124 0.20 4.82 -6.03
N ALA A 125 0.80 5.61 -5.12
CA ALA A 125 0.73 5.40 -3.68
C ALA A 125 -0.67 5.65 -3.12
N LEU A 126 -1.35 6.73 -3.56
CA LEU A 126 -2.76 6.99 -3.23
C LEU A 126 -3.66 5.86 -3.70
N TRP A 127 -3.49 5.42 -4.95
CA TRP A 127 -4.30 4.34 -5.52
C TRP A 127 -4.10 3.05 -4.72
N TYR A 128 -2.86 2.71 -4.36
CA TYR A 128 -2.58 1.56 -3.52
C TYR A 128 -3.24 1.66 -2.14
N ALA A 129 -3.07 2.80 -1.45
CA ALA A 129 -3.67 3.01 -0.14
C ALA A 129 -5.21 2.94 -0.22
N ALA A 130 -5.82 3.51 -1.25
CA ALA A 130 -7.27 3.50 -1.45
C ALA A 130 -7.84 2.07 -1.53
N VAL A 131 -7.11 1.11 -2.09
CA VAL A 131 -7.52 -0.30 -2.15
C VAL A 131 -7.78 -0.89 -0.75
N PHE A 132 -7.06 -0.43 0.27
CA PHE A 132 -7.25 -0.86 1.66
C PHE A 132 -8.18 0.07 2.43
N VAL A 133 -7.98 1.39 2.27
CA VAL A 133 -8.69 2.42 3.03
C VAL A 133 -10.18 2.38 2.72
N ILE A 134 -10.61 2.20 1.47
CA ILE A 134 -12.03 2.24 1.11
C ILE A 134 -12.81 1.09 1.79
N PRO A 135 -12.41 -0.19 1.66
CA PRO A 135 -13.06 -1.27 2.40
C PRO A 135 -13.03 -1.09 3.92
N LEU A 136 -11.89 -0.65 4.48
CA LEU A 136 -11.74 -0.43 5.92
C LEU A 136 -12.64 0.70 6.41
N ALA A 137 -12.73 1.81 5.68
CA ALA A 137 -13.60 2.93 6.03
C ALA A 137 -15.07 2.53 5.95
N PHE A 138 -15.47 1.82 4.89
CA PHE A 138 -16.81 1.28 4.76
C PHE A 138 -17.16 0.38 5.95
N PHE A 139 -16.28 -0.55 6.31
CA PHE A 139 -16.44 -1.42 7.48
C PHE A 139 -16.51 -0.62 8.79
N ALA A 140 -15.63 0.35 8.99
CA ALA A 140 -15.62 1.21 10.17
C ALA A 140 -16.92 2.02 10.31
N PHE A 141 -17.48 2.51 9.20
CA PHE A 141 -18.77 3.21 9.22
C PHE A 141 -19.92 2.28 9.58
N LEU A 142 -19.93 1.03 9.10
CA LEU A 142 -20.94 0.05 9.49
C LEU A 142 -20.90 -0.26 10.98
N LEU A 143 -19.70 -0.41 11.57
CA LEU A 143 -19.52 -0.62 13.01
C LEU A 143 -19.98 0.56 13.86
N ALA A 144 -20.01 1.78 13.30
CA ALA A 144 -20.45 2.96 14.02
C ALA A 144 -21.98 3.16 14.01
N LEU A 145 -22.73 2.33 13.27
CA LEU A 145 -24.19 2.42 13.20
C LEU A 145 -24.84 1.86 14.48
N PRO A 146 -26.01 2.38 14.90
CA PRO A 146 -26.69 1.98 16.15
C PRO A 146 -27.15 0.51 16.22
N THR A 147 -27.08 -0.22 15.10
CA THR A 147 -27.42 -1.64 15.01
C THR A 147 -26.21 -2.57 15.07
N GLY A 148 -25.00 -2.00 15.17
CA GLY A 148 -23.73 -2.71 15.32
C GLY A 148 -23.42 -3.04 16.76
#